data_AF-A0A956I520-F1
#
_entry.id   AF-A0A956I520-F1
#
_cell.length_a   1.000
_cell.length_b   1.000
_cell.length_c   1.000
_cell.angle_alpha   90.00
_cell.angle_beta   90.00
_cell.angle_gamma   90.00
#
_symmetry.space_group_name_H-M   'P 1'
#
loop_
_entity.id
_entity.type
_entity.pdbx_description
1 polymer ?
#
loop_
_entity_poly.entity_id
_entity_poly.type
_entity_poly.pdbx_seq_one_letter_code
_entity_poly.pdbx_strand_id
1 'polypeptide(L)'
;MAYPFSSRLLLAGLLGLGGTACTSCIARGARVSTPNGLRPIESIAIGDAIHGVDVEARSLVATTVTAIRTATRETMRFTFGDGALRLTTDHPVFCPDEGVYAPAGDWVLGKRAALLRRTDAGLARVLVEADLAGAEVHDVFDLTVASPHHSFLAEGVVVHNKSPLDAGVLCTDSTGLTHAEGDSCTCEGALGRYVCEGAVAVCSACGGTVDGGP
;
A
#
# COMPACT_ATOMS: atom_id res chain seq x y z
N MET A 1 45.85 -44.89 19.73
CA MET A 1 45.21 -43.54 19.77
C MET A 1 44.43 -43.40 18.47
N ALA A 2 43.21 -43.91 18.38
CA ALA A 2 41.94 -43.37 18.91
C ALA A 2 41.50 -42.09 18.17
N TYR A 3 40.73 -42.28 17.09
CA TYR A 3 39.77 -41.29 16.61
C TYR A 3 38.37 -41.86 16.86
N PRO A 4 37.49 -41.09 17.52
CA PRO A 4 36.13 -41.03 17.04
C PRO A 4 35.66 -39.58 17.01
N PHE A 5 35.32 -39.06 15.82
CA PHE A 5 34.48 -37.86 15.75
C PHE A 5 33.05 -38.30 15.47
N SER A 6 32.31 -38.37 16.57
CA SER A 6 30.88 -38.57 16.64
C SER A 6 30.16 -37.28 16.22
N SER A 7 29.08 -37.49 15.47
CA SER A 7 28.05 -36.52 15.12
C SER A 7 27.58 -35.71 16.34
N ARG A 8 27.35 -34.42 16.14
CA ARG A 8 26.34 -33.65 16.88
C ARG A 8 25.90 -32.43 16.06
N LEU A 9 24.76 -32.60 15.39
CA LEU A 9 23.86 -31.50 15.04
C LEU A 9 23.64 -30.64 16.28
N LEU A 10 23.93 -29.35 16.17
CA LEU A 10 23.46 -28.34 17.11
C LEU A 10 22.48 -27.45 16.36
N LEU A 11 21.20 -27.71 16.64
CA LEU A 11 20.08 -26.81 16.43
C LEU A 11 20.34 -25.55 17.27
N ALA A 12 20.40 -24.39 16.63
CA ALA A 12 20.33 -23.09 17.26
C ALA A 12 19.85 -22.11 16.18
N GLY A 13 18.78 -21.34 16.32
CA GLY A 13 17.79 -21.19 17.38
C GLY A 13 16.67 -20.32 16.79
N LEU A 14 15.47 -20.42 17.35
CA LEU A 14 14.38 -19.50 17.03
C LEU A 14 14.83 -18.06 17.30
N LEU A 15 14.84 -17.23 16.25
CA LEU A 15 14.63 -15.80 16.38
C LEU A 15 13.29 -15.49 15.71
N GLY A 16 12.25 -15.46 16.55
CA GLY A 16 11.00 -14.82 16.20
C GLY A 16 11.25 -13.34 15.97
N LEU A 17 10.97 -12.90 14.75
CA LEU A 17 10.63 -11.52 14.45
C LEU A 17 9.34 -11.60 13.66
N GLY A 18 8.22 -11.70 14.39
CA GLY A 18 6.93 -11.27 13.89
C GLY A 18 6.94 -9.75 13.71
N GLY A 19 7.79 -9.26 12.81
CA GLY A 19 7.64 -7.94 12.27
C GLY A 19 6.44 -8.02 11.35
N THR A 20 5.38 -7.29 11.66
CA THR A 20 4.38 -6.98 10.65
C THR A 20 5.16 -6.48 9.43
N ALA A 21 5.06 -7.20 8.31
CA ALA A 21 5.73 -6.78 7.09
C ALA A 21 5.13 -5.42 6.69
N CYS A 22 5.97 -4.41 6.43
CA CYS A 22 5.48 -3.19 5.82
C CYS A 22 5.19 -3.53 4.36
N THR A 23 3.94 -3.87 4.05
CA THR A 23 3.49 -4.36 2.74
C THR A 23 3.21 -3.23 1.74
N SER A 24 3.40 -1.97 2.11
CA SER A 24 3.22 -0.83 1.20
C SER A 24 4.08 0.33 1.68
N CYS A 25 5.13 0.70 0.96
CA CYS A 25 6.03 1.77 1.40
C CYS A 25 6.45 2.74 0.28
N ILE A 26 6.79 3.96 0.68
CA ILE A 26 7.32 5.03 -0.18
C ILE A 26 8.80 5.24 0.15
N ALA A 27 9.65 5.44 -0.85
CA ALA A 27 11.08 5.62 -0.63
C ALA A 27 11.43 6.96 0.04
N ARG A 28 12.54 6.97 0.78
CA ARG A 28 13.21 8.17 1.29
C ARG A 28 13.32 9.25 0.22
N GLY A 29 13.15 10.51 0.63
CA GLY A 29 13.28 11.68 -0.23
C GLY A 29 11.98 12.06 -0.94
N ALA A 30 10.98 11.18 -0.98
CA ALA A 30 9.65 11.53 -1.48
C ALA A 30 9.05 12.68 -0.66
N ARG A 31 8.49 13.68 -1.33
CA ARG A 31 7.92 14.87 -0.69
C ARG A 31 6.44 14.67 -0.38
N VAL A 32 6.10 14.64 0.90
CA VAL A 32 4.74 14.60 1.41
C VAL A 32 4.14 16.00 1.42
N SER A 33 2.89 16.13 0.98
CA SER A 33 2.15 17.40 1.04
C SER A 33 1.69 17.70 2.46
N THR A 34 2.08 18.86 2.99
CA THR A 34 1.64 19.35 4.30
C THR A 34 1.04 20.75 4.19
N PRO A 35 0.28 21.23 5.19
CA PRO A 35 -0.24 22.60 5.20
C PRO A 35 0.83 23.69 5.07
N ASN A 36 2.06 23.39 5.51
CA ASN A 36 3.20 24.31 5.47
C ASN A 36 4.11 24.06 4.24
N GLY A 37 3.62 23.32 3.24
CA GLY A 37 4.35 22.99 2.03
C GLY A 37 4.84 21.54 1.97
N LEU A 38 5.71 21.26 1.01
CA LEU A 38 6.25 19.93 0.79
C LEU A 38 7.36 19.62 1.81
N ARG A 39 7.29 18.45 2.43
CA ARG A 39 8.32 17.96 3.37
C ARG A 39 8.81 16.57 2.95
N PRO A 40 10.11 16.26 3.04
CA PRO A 40 10.60 14.92 2.76
C PRO A 40 10.00 13.93 3.77
N ILE A 41 9.65 12.73 3.31
CA ILE A 41 8.92 11.72 4.08
C ILE A 41 9.65 11.31 5.36
N GLU A 42 10.97 11.25 5.32
CA GLU A 42 11.81 10.93 6.49
C GLU A 42 11.82 12.01 7.58
N SER A 43 11.30 13.21 7.27
CA SER A 43 11.17 14.30 8.24
C SER A 43 9.78 14.34 8.88
N ILE A 44 8.82 13.56 8.38
CA ILE A 44 7.46 13.52 8.91
C ILE A 44 7.47 12.77 10.24
N ALA A 45 6.75 13.30 11.23
CA ALA A 45 6.63 12.72 12.57
C ALA A 45 5.17 12.38 12.90
N ILE A 46 4.97 11.46 13.85
CA ILE A 46 3.64 11.22 14.42
C ILE A 46 3.12 12.52 15.02
N GLY A 47 1.87 12.86 14.74
CA GLY A 47 1.25 14.13 15.12
C GLY A 47 1.36 15.24 14.07
N ASP A 48 2.16 15.06 13.01
CA ASP A 48 2.22 16.04 11.92
C ASP A 48 0.92 16.06 11.11
N ALA A 49 0.48 17.27 10.77
CA ALA A 49 -0.62 17.48 9.83
C ALA A 49 -0.11 17.36 8.38
N ILE A 50 -0.81 16.56 7.58
CA ILE A 50 -0.54 16.35 6.15
C ILE A 50 -1.86 16.42 5.35
N HIS A 51 -1.76 16.44 4.03
CA HIS A 51 -2.94 16.37 3.15
C HIS A 51 -3.24 14.92 2.74
N GLY A 52 -4.45 14.47 3.07
CA GLY A 52 -5.13 13.34 2.46
C GLY A 52 -6.02 13.77 1.28
N VAL A 53 -6.66 12.79 0.65
CA VAL A 53 -7.59 13.03 -0.47
C VAL A 53 -8.87 12.25 -0.28
N ASP A 54 -9.99 12.96 -0.36
CA ASP A 54 -11.28 12.38 -0.68
C ASP A 54 -11.38 12.27 -2.21
N VAL A 55 -11.25 11.04 -2.72
CA VAL A 55 -11.24 10.78 -4.17
C VAL A 55 -12.62 10.93 -4.80
N GLU A 56 -13.69 10.71 -4.04
CA GLU A 56 -15.08 10.84 -4.51
C GLU A 56 -15.45 12.32 -4.63
N ALA A 57 -15.20 13.09 -3.58
CA ALA A 57 -15.42 14.54 -3.58
C ALA A 57 -14.34 15.31 -4.38
N ARG A 58 -13.28 14.64 -4.82
CA ARG A 58 -12.11 15.23 -5.50
C ARG A 58 -11.50 16.40 -4.74
N SER A 59 -11.41 16.29 -3.41
CA SER A 59 -10.95 17.36 -2.54
C SER A 59 -9.82 16.93 -1.61
N LEU A 60 -8.99 17.88 -1.19
CA LEU A 60 -8.01 17.63 -0.12
C LEU A 60 -8.70 17.63 1.23
N VAL A 61 -8.24 16.74 2.09
CA VAL A 61 -8.63 16.69 3.50
C VAL A 61 -7.39 16.85 4.36
N ALA A 62 -7.47 17.66 5.42
CA ALA A 62 -6.40 17.71 6.40
C ALA A 62 -6.47 16.44 7.27
N THR A 63 -5.33 15.81 7.52
CA THR A 63 -5.22 14.63 8.37
C THR A 63 -3.95 14.68 9.19
N THR A 64 -3.88 13.87 10.23
CA THR A 64 -2.70 13.75 11.11
C THR A 64 -2.08 12.37 10.96
N VAL A 65 -0.75 12.31 11.00
CA VAL A 65 0.00 11.05 11.03
C VAL A 65 -0.12 10.41 12.40
N THR A 66 -0.55 9.15 12.46
CA THR A 66 -0.81 8.40 13.70
C THR A 66 0.20 7.28 13.95
N ALA A 67 0.84 6.76 12.91
CA ALA A 67 1.93 5.80 13.03
C ALA A 67 2.91 5.95 11.85
N ILE A 68 4.16 5.57 12.09
CA ILE A 68 5.20 5.52 11.06
C ILE A 68 5.93 4.19 11.20
N ARG A 69 6.12 3.51 10.08
CA ARG A 69 6.93 2.30 9.99
C ARG A 69 8.01 2.50 8.95
N THR A 70 9.17 1.92 9.19
CA THR A 70 10.33 2.02 8.31
C THR A 70 10.89 0.64 8.01
N ALA A 71 11.35 0.44 6.78
CA ALA A 71 12.03 -0.76 6.36
C ALA A 71 13.07 -0.43 5.29
N THR A 72 13.80 -1.44 4.83
CA THR A 72 14.67 -1.34 3.65
C THR A 72 14.13 -2.32 2.62
N ARG A 73 13.66 -1.83 1.47
CA ARG A 73 12.98 -2.64 0.44
C ARG A 73 13.38 -2.20 -0.96
N GLU A 74 13.27 -3.12 -1.91
CA GLU A 74 13.32 -2.80 -3.34
C GLU A 74 12.15 -1.91 -3.73
N THR A 75 12.41 -0.93 -4.58
CA THR A 75 11.40 0.00 -5.07
C THR A 75 11.42 0.09 -6.59
N MET A 76 10.28 0.45 -7.14
CA MET A 76 10.13 0.86 -8.53
C MET A 76 10.02 2.38 -8.62
N ARG A 77 10.03 2.92 -9.84
CA ARG A 77 9.91 4.36 -10.07
C ARG A 77 8.76 4.69 -11.02
N PHE A 78 7.92 5.61 -10.59
CA PHE A 78 7.03 6.38 -11.46
C PHE A 78 7.73 7.66 -11.90
N THR A 79 7.63 7.98 -13.18
CA THR A 79 8.05 9.25 -13.77
C THR A 79 6.86 9.87 -14.47
N PHE A 80 6.63 11.15 -14.23
CA PHE A 80 5.57 11.95 -14.84
C PHE A 80 6.14 13.34 -15.12
N GLY A 81 5.53 14.11 -16.03
CA GLY A 81 6.12 15.29 -16.68
C GLY A 81 7.16 16.11 -15.90
N ASP A 82 6.85 16.52 -14.66
CA ASP A 82 7.68 17.38 -13.80
C ASP A 82 8.29 16.68 -12.56
N GLY A 83 8.15 15.36 -12.42
CA GLY A 83 8.57 14.68 -11.19
C GLY A 83 8.63 13.16 -11.26
N ALA A 84 8.99 12.56 -10.13
CA ALA A 84 9.05 11.11 -9.99
C ALA A 84 8.69 10.71 -8.57
N LEU A 85 8.13 9.50 -8.41
CA LEU A 85 7.86 8.89 -7.13
C LEU A 85 8.49 7.49 -7.10
N ARG A 86 9.26 7.19 -6.06
CA ARG A 86 9.79 5.84 -5.79
C ARG A 86 8.98 5.19 -4.68
N LEU A 87 8.54 3.96 -4.92
CA LEU A 87 7.64 3.21 -4.04
C LEU A 87 7.77 1.70 -4.28
N THR A 88 7.33 0.91 -3.32
CA THR A 88 7.30 -0.54 -3.47
C THR A 88 6.22 -0.95 -4.48
N THR A 89 6.40 -2.08 -5.17
CA THR A 89 5.48 -2.54 -6.24
C THR A 89 4.09 -2.92 -5.72
N ASP A 90 3.98 -3.23 -4.44
CA ASP A 90 2.74 -3.53 -3.72
C ASP A 90 2.03 -2.28 -3.18
N HIS A 91 2.64 -1.10 -3.27
CA HIS A 91 2.04 0.13 -2.75
C HIS A 91 0.79 0.53 -3.54
N PRO A 92 -0.40 0.69 -2.90
CA PRO A 92 -1.61 1.01 -3.64
C PRO A 92 -1.64 2.48 -4.09
N VAL A 93 -1.87 2.69 -5.39
CA VAL A 93 -1.96 4.00 -6.04
C VAL A 93 -3.31 4.12 -6.73
N PHE A 94 -3.92 5.32 -6.68
CA PHE A 94 -5.25 5.52 -7.26
C PHE A 94 -5.22 5.60 -8.79
N CYS A 95 -5.96 4.70 -9.44
CA CYS A 95 -6.22 4.70 -10.87
C CYS A 95 -7.50 5.51 -11.18
N PRO A 96 -7.39 6.69 -11.81
CA PRO A 96 -8.55 7.51 -12.12
C PRO A 96 -9.41 6.94 -13.25
N ASP A 97 -8.88 6.05 -14.08
CA ASP A 97 -9.60 5.46 -15.21
C ASP A 97 -10.58 4.36 -14.75
N GLU A 98 -10.26 3.68 -13.65
CA GLU A 98 -11.07 2.61 -13.08
C GLU A 98 -11.73 3.00 -11.75
N GLY A 99 -11.30 4.12 -11.13
CA GLY A 99 -11.82 4.56 -9.83
C GLY A 99 -11.38 3.70 -8.64
N VAL A 100 -10.27 2.97 -8.76
CA VAL A 100 -9.79 2.02 -7.74
C VAL A 100 -8.35 2.29 -7.33
N TYR A 101 -7.98 1.88 -6.12
CA TYR A 101 -6.58 1.74 -5.73
C TYR A 101 -6.05 0.39 -6.23
N ALA A 102 -4.89 0.41 -6.87
CA ALA A 102 -4.24 -0.78 -7.41
C ALA A 102 -2.74 -0.79 -7.05
N PRO A 103 -2.11 -1.97 -6.92
CA PRO A 103 -0.68 -2.05 -6.62
C PRO A 103 0.15 -1.38 -7.72
N ALA A 104 1.17 -0.61 -7.33
CA ALA A 104 2.01 0.15 -8.24
C ALA A 104 2.63 -0.70 -9.38
N GLY A 105 2.92 -1.97 -9.11
CA GLY A 105 3.46 -2.92 -10.09
C GLY A 105 2.54 -3.14 -11.30
N ASP A 106 1.23 -2.86 -11.21
CA ASP A 106 0.33 -2.98 -12.36
C ASP A 106 0.63 -1.96 -13.47
N TRP A 107 1.22 -0.81 -13.15
CA TRP A 107 1.65 0.17 -14.16
C TRP A 107 2.91 -0.29 -14.89
N VAL A 108 3.85 -0.94 -14.19
CA VAL A 108 5.02 -1.55 -14.82
C VAL A 108 4.59 -2.65 -15.79
N LEU A 109 3.59 -3.44 -15.41
CA LEU A 109 3.02 -4.48 -16.26
C LEU A 109 2.15 -3.92 -17.41
N GLY A 110 2.01 -2.60 -17.53
CA GLY A 110 1.23 -1.95 -18.58
C GLY A 110 -0.29 -2.12 -18.45
N LYS A 111 -0.79 -2.60 -17.31
CA LYS A 111 -2.24 -2.74 -17.08
C LYS A 111 -2.91 -1.38 -16.88
N ARG A 112 -2.15 -0.39 -16.41
CA ARG A 112 -2.60 0.98 -16.15
C ARG A 112 -1.55 1.97 -16.64
N ALA A 113 -2.01 3.13 -17.10
CA ALA A 113 -1.14 4.14 -17.73
C ALA A 113 -1.28 5.54 -17.09
N ALA A 114 -2.29 5.75 -16.24
CA ALA A 114 -2.51 7.03 -15.59
C ALA A 114 -2.75 6.87 -14.09
N LEU A 115 -2.37 7.88 -13.33
CA LEU A 115 -2.61 7.99 -11.89
C LEU A 115 -3.28 9.33 -11.57
N LEU A 116 -3.85 9.44 -10.37
CA LEU A 116 -4.38 10.70 -9.87
C LEU A 116 -3.27 11.47 -9.14
N ARG A 117 -3.00 12.69 -9.59
CA ARG A 117 -1.99 13.58 -9.02
C ARG A 117 -2.56 14.96 -8.75
N ARG A 118 -2.19 15.57 -7.63
CA ARG A 118 -2.40 16.99 -7.35
C ARG A 118 -1.41 17.83 -8.13
N THR A 119 -1.93 18.75 -8.95
CA THR A 119 -1.20 19.80 -9.65
C THR A 119 -1.64 21.17 -9.13
N ASP A 120 -1.06 22.24 -9.67
CA ASP A 120 -1.48 23.61 -9.37
C ASP A 120 -2.94 23.89 -9.77
N ALA A 121 -3.45 23.17 -10.76
CA ALA A 121 -4.84 23.25 -11.22
C ALA A 121 -5.82 22.38 -10.41
N GLY A 122 -5.34 21.61 -9.42
CA GLY A 122 -6.14 20.68 -8.64
C GLY A 122 -5.81 19.21 -8.90
N LEU A 123 -6.71 18.30 -8.54
CA LEU A 123 -6.51 16.87 -8.80
C LEU A 123 -6.73 16.57 -10.27
N ALA A 124 -5.73 15.99 -10.92
CA ALA A 124 -5.70 15.70 -12.34
C ALA A 124 -5.28 14.26 -12.62
N ARG A 125 -5.84 13.69 -13.69
CA ARG A 125 -5.35 12.46 -14.31
C ARG A 125 -4.02 12.77 -15.00
N VAL A 126 -2.97 12.03 -14.68
CA VAL A 126 -1.63 12.22 -15.24
C VAL A 126 -1.11 10.89 -15.80
N LEU A 127 -0.62 10.92 -17.04
CA LEU A 127 0.08 9.78 -17.63
C LEU A 127 1.41 9.57 -16.91
N VAL A 128 1.76 8.31 -16.69
CA VAL A 128 2.96 7.92 -15.95
C VAL A 128 3.73 6.87 -16.72
N GLU A 129 5.05 7.05 -16.76
CA GLU A 129 5.99 6.02 -17.16
C GLU A 129 6.43 5.28 -15.89
N ALA A 130 6.22 3.96 -15.87
CA ALA A 130 6.55 3.11 -14.74
C ALA A 130 7.70 2.18 -15.13
N ASP A 131 8.73 2.14 -14.29
CA ASP A 131 9.95 1.39 -14.60
C ASP A 131 10.47 0.61 -13.40
N LEU A 132 11.00 -0.58 -13.69
CA LEU A 132 11.76 -1.44 -12.79
C LEU A 132 13.27 -1.41 -13.09
N ALA A 133 13.71 -0.80 -14.18
CA ALA A 133 15.13 -0.64 -14.47
C ALA A 133 15.75 0.22 -13.36
N GLY A 134 16.71 -0.35 -12.65
CA GLY A 134 17.22 0.26 -11.41
C GLY A 134 16.27 0.10 -10.22
N ALA A 135 15.61 -1.07 -10.10
CA ALA A 135 15.00 -1.53 -8.87
C ALA A 135 16.07 -1.51 -7.77
N GLU A 136 16.04 -0.42 -7.02
CA GLU A 136 17.04 -0.08 -6.03
C GLU A 136 16.43 -0.34 -4.65
N VAL A 137 17.28 -0.83 -3.76
CA VAL A 137 16.95 -0.98 -2.36
C VAL A 137 17.09 0.38 -1.69
N HIS A 138 16.00 0.89 -1.11
CA HIS A 138 16.00 2.15 -0.38
C HIS A 138 15.47 1.95 1.04
N ASP A 139 15.79 2.89 1.92
CA ASP A 139 14.98 3.14 3.10
C ASP A 139 13.59 3.57 2.65
N VAL A 140 12.57 2.89 3.17
CA VAL A 140 11.18 3.13 2.82
C VAL A 140 10.36 3.41 4.08
N PHE A 141 9.31 4.19 3.90
CA PHE A 141 8.44 4.71 4.94
C PHE A 141 7.00 4.35 4.62
N ASP A 142 6.25 4.00 5.65
CA ASP A 142 4.81 3.77 5.62
C ASP A 142 4.17 4.68 6.68
N LEU A 143 3.21 5.50 6.26
CA LEU A 143 2.58 6.53 7.10
C LEU A 143 1.12 6.19 7.33
N THR A 144 0.75 5.90 8.57
CA THR A 144 -0.67 5.77 8.94
C THR A 144 -1.27 7.13 9.24
N VAL A 145 -2.46 7.39 8.71
CA VAL A 145 -3.17 8.67 8.85
C VAL A 145 -4.52 8.49 9.55
N ALA A 146 -4.95 9.51 10.30
CA ALA A 146 -6.22 9.49 11.04
C ALA A 146 -7.48 9.58 10.16
N SER A 147 -7.36 10.13 8.95
CA SER A 147 -8.48 10.29 8.02
C SER A 147 -9.10 8.94 7.64
N PRO A 148 -10.44 8.85 7.53
CA PRO A 148 -11.13 7.63 7.09
C PRO A 148 -10.88 7.31 5.61
N HIS A 149 -10.32 8.25 4.84
CA HIS A 149 -9.95 8.01 3.44
C HIS A 149 -8.62 7.27 3.31
N HIS A 150 -7.88 7.08 4.42
CA HIS A 150 -6.62 6.35 4.50
C HIS A 150 -5.64 6.65 3.36
N SER A 151 -5.57 7.92 2.93
CA SER A 151 -4.76 8.35 1.80
C SER A 151 -3.92 9.58 2.16
N PHE A 152 -2.82 9.76 1.43
CA PHE A 152 -2.01 10.97 1.50
C PHE A 152 -1.36 11.27 0.15
N LEU A 153 -0.80 12.47 0.03
CA LEU A 153 -0.11 12.93 -1.17
C LEU A 153 1.41 12.80 -1.03
N ALA A 154 2.03 11.99 -1.89
CA ALA A 154 3.48 11.88 -2.04
C ALA A 154 3.88 12.29 -3.47
N GLU A 155 4.71 13.32 -3.61
CA GLU A 155 5.06 13.93 -4.91
C GLU A 155 3.81 14.39 -5.70
N GLY A 156 2.75 14.73 -4.95
CA GLY A 156 1.43 15.03 -5.46
C GLY A 156 0.61 13.80 -5.86
N VAL A 157 1.16 12.59 -5.91
CA VAL A 157 0.42 11.36 -6.24
C VAL A 157 -0.45 10.94 -5.06
N VAL A 158 -1.69 10.54 -5.35
CA VAL A 158 -2.61 9.99 -4.34
C VAL A 158 -2.25 8.54 -4.07
N VAL A 159 -1.72 8.29 -2.87
CA VAL A 159 -1.32 6.95 -2.41
C VAL A 159 -2.17 6.54 -1.20
N HIS A 160 -2.47 5.25 -1.11
CA HIS A 160 -3.21 4.69 0.02
C HIS A 160 -2.23 4.24 1.11
N ASN A 161 -2.55 4.53 2.36
CA ASN A 161 -1.95 3.92 3.52
C ASN A 161 -2.76 2.67 3.90
N LYS A 162 -2.12 1.51 4.00
CA LYS A 162 -2.77 0.34 4.58
C LYS A 162 -2.56 0.43 6.10
N SER A 163 -3.59 0.83 6.85
CA SER A 163 -3.46 0.86 8.31
C SER A 163 -3.16 -0.55 8.83
N PRO A 164 -2.50 -0.74 9.97
CA PRO A 164 -2.36 -2.07 10.59
C PRO A 164 -3.71 -2.75 10.88
N LEU A 165 -4.81 -1.98 10.93
CA LEU A 165 -6.17 -2.50 11.00
C LEU A 165 -6.68 -3.00 9.62
N ASP A 166 -6.21 -2.42 8.52
CA ASP A 166 -6.42 -2.90 7.15
C ASP A 166 -5.41 -4.00 6.76
N ALA A 167 -4.31 -4.12 7.51
CA ALA A 167 -3.29 -5.15 7.42
C ALA A 167 -3.36 -6.06 8.65
N GLY A 168 -4.46 -6.78 8.85
CA GLY A 168 -4.43 -7.79 9.90
C GLY A 168 -5.66 -8.63 10.21
N VAL A 169 -6.86 -8.32 9.70
CA VAL A 169 -7.92 -9.33 9.71
C VAL A 169 -7.80 -10.11 8.41
N LEU A 170 -7.11 -11.25 8.52
CA LEU A 170 -7.13 -12.27 7.48
C LEU A 170 -8.32 -13.16 7.76
N CYS A 171 -9.15 -13.33 6.75
CA CYS A 171 -10.28 -14.21 6.79
C CYS A 171 -10.27 -15.13 5.58
N THR A 172 -10.91 -16.27 5.71
CA THR A 172 -10.91 -17.31 4.68
C THR A 172 -12.31 -17.38 4.07
N ASP A 173 -12.38 -17.45 2.74
CA ASP A 173 -13.64 -17.71 2.04
C ASP A 173 -14.04 -19.19 2.07
N SER A 174 -15.17 -19.55 1.46
CA SER A 174 -15.64 -20.95 1.38
C SER A 174 -14.72 -21.85 0.55
N THR A 175 -13.85 -21.29 -0.28
CA THR A 175 -12.89 -22.03 -1.10
C THR A 175 -11.57 -22.31 -0.38
N GLY A 176 -11.36 -21.73 0.80
CA GLY A 176 -10.12 -21.86 1.56
C GLY A 176 -9.07 -20.80 1.20
N LEU A 177 -9.41 -19.81 0.36
CA LEU A 177 -8.51 -18.72 0.02
C LEU A 177 -8.52 -17.67 1.13
N THR A 178 -7.33 -17.20 1.49
CA THR A 178 -7.15 -16.15 2.50
C THR A 178 -7.23 -14.78 1.84
N HIS A 179 -8.09 -13.93 2.38
CA HIS A 179 -8.31 -12.55 1.96
C HIS A 179 -8.02 -11.61 3.11
N ALA A 180 -7.54 -10.41 2.81
CA ALA A 180 -7.52 -9.33 3.77
C ALA A 180 -8.87 -8.60 3.77
N GLU A 181 -9.28 -8.12 4.94
CA GLU A 181 -10.41 -7.20 5.02
C GLU A 181 -10.22 -6.01 4.05
N GLY A 182 -11.26 -5.70 3.28
CA GLY A 182 -11.24 -4.66 2.26
C GLY A 182 -10.75 -5.10 0.87
N ASP A 183 -10.20 -6.31 0.71
CA ASP A 183 -9.82 -6.86 -0.61
C ASP A 183 -11.04 -6.91 -1.54
N SER A 184 -10.83 -6.70 -2.83
CA SER A 184 -11.92 -6.73 -3.81
C SER A 184 -12.50 -8.13 -3.95
N CYS A 185 -13.83 -8.23 -3.94
CA CYS A 185 -14.56 -9.45 -4.25
C CYS A 185 -15.53 -9.18 -5.41
N THR A 186 -15.86 -10.23 -6.17
CA THR A 186 -16.93 -10.18 -7.17
C THR A 186 -17.92 -11.27 -6.82
N CYS A 187 -19.20 -10.93 -6.72
CA CYS A 187 -20.26 -11.87 -6.42
C CYS A 187 -21.44 -11.61 -7.36
N GLU A 188 -21.86 -12.64 -8.11
CA GLU A 188 -22.98 -12.56 -9.06
C GLU A 188 -22.85 -11.40 -10.07
N GLY A 189 -21.61 -11.04 -10.44
CA GLY A 189 -21.32 -9.94 -11.36
C GLY A 189 -21.28 -8.54 -10.72
N ALA A 190 -21.50 -8.42 -9.41
CA ALA A 190 -21.33 -7.19 -8.65
C ALA A 190 -19.95 -7.12 -7.98
N LEU A 191 -19.29 -5.97 -8.10
CA LEU A 191 -18.03 -5.67 -7.42
C LEU A 191 -18.32 -5.25 -5.96
N GLY A 192 -17.59 -5.82 -5.01
CA GLY A 192 -17.66 -5.51 -3.60
C GLY A 192 -16.30 -5.60 -2.92
N ARG A 193 -16.30 -5.57 -1.59
CA ARG A 193 -15.12 -5.78 -0.75
C ARG A 193 -15.35 -6.89 0.26
N TYR A 194 -14.32 -7.66 0.59
CA TYR A 194 -14.38 -8.60 1.68
C TYR A 194 -14.51 -7.87 3.01
N VAL A 195 -15.44 -8.33 3.83
CA VAL A 195 -15.64 -7.98 5.23
C VAL A 195 -15.29 -9.23 6.03
N CYS A 196 -14.36 -9.10 6.96
CA CYS A 196 -13.94 -10.24 7.77
C CYS A 196 -14.79 -10.33 9.05
N GLU A 197 -15.70 -11.28 9.09
CA GLU A 197 -16.47 -11.62 10.30
C GLU A 197 -15.72 -12.66 11.12
N GLY A 198 -14.75 -12.20 11.90
CA GLY A 198 -13.80 -13.09 12.57
C GLY A 198 -12.85 -13.74 11.57
N ALA A 199 -12.89 -15.06 11.43
CA ALA A 199 -12.04 -15.80 10.48
C ALA A 199 -12.72 -16.03 9.11
N VAL A 200 -13.94 -15.55 8.91
CA VAL A 200 -14.74 -15.82 7.70
C VAL A 200 -14.79 -14.59 6.80
N ALA A 201 -14.46 -14.77 5.52
CA ALA A 201 -14.53 -13.71 4.52
C ALA A 201 -15.92 -13.65 3.89
N VAL A 202 -16.56 -12.47 3.98
CA VAL A 202 -17.88 -12.21 3.43
C VAL A 202 -17.79 -11.11 2.38
N CYS A 203 -18.33 -11.31 1.19
CA CYS A 203 -18.32 -10.25 0.18
C CYS A 203 -19.45 -9.25 0.42
N SER A 204 -19.12 -7.97 0.54
CA SER A 204 -20.09 -6.88 0.78
C SER A 204 -21.14 -6.74 -0.33
N ALA A 205 -20.88 -7.30 -1.52
CA ALA A 205 -21.82 -7.26 -2.65
C ALA A 205 -23.02 -8.22 -2.47
N CYS A 206 -22.84 -9.35 -1.79
CA CYS A 206 -23.87 -10.39 -1.66
C CYS A 206 -24.10 -10.89 -0.23
N GLY A 207 -23.30 -10.45 0.74
CA GLY A 207 -23.44 -10.85 2.14
C GLY A 207 -23.14 -12.34 2.40
N GLY A 208 -22.66 -13.07 1.39
CA GLY A 208 -22.30 -14.48 1.47
C GLY A 208 -20.79 -14.71 1.39
N THR A 209 -20.37 -15.91 1.80
CA THR A 209 -19.08 -16.47 1.40
C THR A 209 -19.12 -16.62 -0.11
N VAL A 210 -18.19 -16.01 -0.82
CA VAL A 210 -18.14 -16.14 -2.29
C VAL A 210 -17.91 -17.60 -2.63
N ASP A 211 -18.93 -18.26 -3.16
CA ASP A 211 -18.71 -19.50 -3.87
C ASP A 211 -17.96 -19.12 -5.13
N GLY A 212 -16.65 -19.37 -5.12
CA GLY A 212 -15.79 -19.15 -6.26
C GLY A 212 -16.43 -19.80 -7.48
N GLY A 213 -16.70 -19.00 -8.50
CA GLY A 213 -17.13 -19.54 -9.77
C GLY A 213 -17.15 -18.51 -10.89
N PRO A 214 -16.65 -18.86 -12.08
CA PRO A 214 -16.26 -20.21 -12.52
C PRO A 214 -14.83 -20.62 -12.19
#